data_AF-A0A523PHD3-F1
#
_entry.id   AF-A0A523PHD3-F1
#
_cell.length_a   1.000
_cell.length_b   1.000
_cell.length_c   1.000
_cell.angle_alpha   90.00
_cell.angle_beta   90.00
_cell.angle_gamma   90.00
#
_symmetry.space_group_name_H-M   'P 1'
#
loop_
_entity.id
_entity.type
_entity.pdbx_description
1 polymer ?
#
loop_
_entity_poly.entity_id
_entity_poly.type
_entity_poly.pdbx_seq_one_letter_code
_entity_poly.pdbx_strand_id
1 'polypeptide(L)'
;MARKARKRLSRRNVVLAALAVYVGLVACINILGSADNDTQPQGWWQERGPVVPHDSFPSDCSLCHEGDDWHTLRDDFQFDHEAETGVALLGAHERAECLRCHNDRGPVSVFAQRGCRGCHEDIHRGQLGARCDTCHDERDWRPTEIITKHNLTRFPLVGAHAATACWRCHIGAQVGNFTRVDTECLTCHMQDLARATNPDHQANGFTSDCDRCHIPTTWTGGGFSHPGFPLTGAHAGLDCEACHTGGVFTGLSRDCFACHMAEYNGAQDHLAFGYPTNCEQCHNTSAWVPANFRHNGISSSCDVCHLDDYLNTNDPDHQAAGFPTNCAACHNTNSWNGANFDHDFPINGGPHGNLDCSDCHLVPRNFSIFSCTHCHEHSRSEMGDDHSEVNGYVWDSMACYQCHPDGKD
;
A
#
# COMPACT_ATOMS: atom_id res chain seq x y z
N MET A 1 32.28 60.85 -13.76
CA MET A 1 33.75 60.89 -13.86
C MET A 1 34.34 59.76 -13.02
N ALA A 2 34.99 58.76 -13.63
CA ALA A 2 36.02 57.87 -13.05
C ALA A 2 36.29 56.70 -14.02
N ARG A 3 37.35 56.79 -14.84
CA ARG A 3 37.84 55.69 -15.69
C ARG A 3 38.89 54.90 -14.91
N LYS A 4 38.66 53.61 -14.64
CA LYS A 4 39.65 52.66 -14.10
C LYS A 4 40.72 52.35 -15.15
N ALA A 5 41.99 52.67 -14.87
CA ALA A 5 43.14 52.31 -15.69
C ALA A 5 43.61 50.87 -15.36
N ARG A 6 43.61 49.96 -16.34
CA ARG A 6 44.31 48.67 -16.25
C ARG A 6 45.77 48.86 -16.69
N LYS A 7 46.73 48.72 -15.76
CA LYS A 7 48.16 48.62 -16.08
C LYS A 7 48.43 47.27 -16.75
N ARG A 8 48.85 47.28 -18.02
CA ARG A 8 49.42 46.10 -18.71
C ARG A 8 50.86 45.91 -18.23
N LEU A 9 51.16 44.76 -17.63
CA LEU A 9 52.55 44.33 -17.40
C LEU A 9 53.18 43.91 -18.74
N SER A 10 54.40 44.37 -18.99
CA SER A 10 55.19 44.08 -20.20
C SER A 10 55.69 42.63 -20.19
N ARG A 11 55.69 41.99 -21.37
CA ARG A 11 56.17 40.60 -21.61
C ARG A 11 57.57 40.32 -21.05
N ARG A 12 58.41 41.34 -20.86
CA ARG A 12 59.74 41.21 -20.23
C ARG A 12 59.69 40.75 -18.76
N ASN A 13 58.64 41.09 -18.01
CA ASN A 13 58.54 40.71 -16.58
C ASN A 13 58.05 39.27 -16.39
N VAL A 14 57.40 38.67 -17.38
CA VAL A 14 56.94 37.27 -17.33
C VAL A 14 58.10 36.29 -17.56
N VAL A 15 59.08 36.66 -18.39
CA VAL A 15 60.24 35.81 -18.70
C VAL A 15 61.23 35.76 -17.53
N LEU A 16 61.41 36.86 -16.80
CA LEU A 16 62.28 36.91 -15.61
C LEU A 16 61.71 36.14 -14.41
N ALA A 17 60.38 36.08 -14.26
CA ALA A 17 59.73 35.29 -13.21
C ALA A 17 59.81 33.77 -13.48
N ALA A 18 59.81 33.35 -14.74
CA ALA A 18 59.90 31.93 -15.11
C ALA A 18 61.31 31.32 -14.91
N LEU A 19 62.37 32.12 -15.04
CA LEU A 19 63.75 31.66 -14.81
C LEU A 19 64.11 31.46 -13.33
N ALA A 20 63.45 32.17 -12.40
CA ALA A 20 63.69 32.03 -10.97
C ALA A 20 63.07 30.75 -10.36
N VAL A 21 62.03 30.19 -10.98
CA VAL A 21 61.37 28.95 -10.51
C VAL A 21 62.13 27.69 -10.95
N TYR A 22 62.86 27.74 -12.06
CA TYR A 22 63.61 26.58 -12.57
C TYR A 22 64.93 26.31 -11.82
N VAL A 23 65.56 27.35 -11.25
CA VAL A 23 66.80 27.21 -10.46
C VAL A 23 66.53 26.68 -9.04
N GLY A 24 65.30 26.84 -8.52
CA GLY A 24 64.90 26.32 -7.20
C GLY A 24 64.55 24.82 -7.17
N LEU A 25 64.25 24.20 -8.32
CA LEU A 25 63.80 22.79 -8.40
C LEU A 25 64.93 21.77 -8.61
N VAL A 26 66.15 22.20 -8.93
CA VAL A 26 67.30 21.30 -9.16
C VAL A 26 68.18 21.12 -7.92
N ALA A 27 67.95 21.89 -6.84
CA ALA A 27 68.75 21.84 -5.61
C ALA A 27 68.16 20.98 -4.48
N CYS A 28 67.07 20.24 -4.71
CA CYS A 28 66.46 19.34 -3.70
C CYS A 28 66.58 17.84 -4.04
N ILE A 29 67.49 17.45 -4.96
CA ILE A 29 67.63 16.06 -5.39
C ILE A 29 68.73 15.27 -4.64
N ASN A 30 69.56 15.89 -3.78
CA ASN A 30 70.54 15.10 -3.05
C ASN A 30 70.77 15.60 -1.63
N ILE A 31 70.80 14.64 -0.70
CA ILE A 31 71.14 14.72 0.72
C ILE A 31 69.93 14.95 1.62
N LEU A 32 69.36 13.86 2.13
CA LEU A 32 69.20 13.54 3.56
C LEU A 32 68.37 12.26 3.70
N GLY A 33 69.04 11.15 4.02
CA GLY A 33 68.39 9.86 4.25
C GLY A 33 69.33 8.66 4.30
N SER A 34 70.55 8.80 4.84
CA SER A 34 71.28 7.64 5.35
C SER A 34 70.67 7.25 6.69
N ALA A 35 69.68 6.35 6.65
CA ALA A 35 69.29 5.58 7.82
C ALA A 35 70.00 4.24 7.71
N ASP A 36 71.23 4.17 8.23
CA ASP A 36 71.78 2.90 8.68
C ASP A 36 70.96 2.49 9.91
N ASN A 37 69.95 1.65 9.70
CA ASN A 37 69.52 0.71 10.72
C ASN A 37 69.34 -0.64 10.04
N ASP A 38 70.23 -1.55 10.43
CA ASP A 38 70.39 -2.92 9.99
C ASP A 38 69.09 -3.73 10.16
N THR A 39 68.27 -3.79 9.12
CA THR A 39 67.33 -4.90 8.89
C THR A 39 67.31 -5.17 7.39
N GLN A 40 67.95 -6.28 6.99
CA GLN A 40 67.80 -6.84 5.64
C GLN A 40 66.31 -6.95 5.30
N PRO A 41 65.86 -6.60 4.09
CA PRO A 41 64.48 -6.79 3.68
C PRO A 41 64.22 -8.30 3.56
N GLN A 42 63.69 -8.90 4.63
CA GLN A 42 63.13 -10.25 4.61
C GLN A 42 62.00 -10.23 3.55
N GLY A 43 62.20 -10.97 2.47
CA GLY A 43 61.37 -10.90 1.26
C GLY A 43 59.89 -11.09 1.56
N TRP A 44 59.10 -10.07 1.26
CA TRP A 44 57.64 -10.09 1.35
C TRP A 44 57.08 -10.76 0.09
N TRP A 45 56.52 -11.96 0.19
CA TRP A 45 55.88 -12.63 -0.94
C TRP A 45 54.41 -12.22 -0.98
N GLN A 46 53.97 -11.57 -2.06
CA GLN A 46 52.60 -11.03 -2.20
C GLN A 46 51.48 -12.03 -1.92
N GLU A 47 51.74 -13.33 -2.12
CA GLU A 47 50.77 -14.40 -1.88
C GLU A 47 50.89 -15.04 -0.49
N ARG A 48 52.06 -14.96 0.18
CA ARG A 48 52.37 -15.74 1.41
C ARG A 48 52.82 -14.90 2.62
N GLY A 49 52.93 -13.58 2.47
CA GLY A 49 53.39 -12.68 3.53
C GLY A 49 54.92 -12.72 3.79
N PRO A 50 55.40 -12.13 4.90
CA PRO A 50 56.81 -12.17 5.29
C PRO A 50 57.18 -13.59 5.74
N VAL A 51 58.24 -14.15 5.14
CA VAL A 51 58.84 -15.42 5.61
C VAL A 51 59.65 -15.10 6.86
N VAL A 52 59.26 -15.69 7.99
CA VAL A 52 59.92 -15.46 9.29
C VAL A 52 60.85 -16.65 9.59
N PRO A 53 62.06 -16.40 10.10
CA PRO A 53 62.93 -17.48 10.61
C PRO A 53 62.23 -18.28 11.71
N HIS A 54 62.35 -19.61 11.67
CA HIS A 54 61.67 -20.56 12.56
C HIS A 54 62.13 -20.51 14.03
N ASP A 55 62.97 -19.53 14.38
CA ASP A 55 63.60 -19.31 15.68
C ASP A 55 62.60 -19.12 16.85
N SER A 56 61.32 -18.90 16.53
CA SER A 56 60.23 -18.66 17.48
C SER A 56 59.12 -19.73 17.46
N PHE A 57 59.23 -20.75 16.59
CA PHE A 57 58.34 -21.91 16.56
C PHE A 57 58.92 -23.06 17.43
N PRO A 58 58.11 -24.05 17.84
CA PRO A 58 58.62 -25.20 18.59
C PRO A 58 59.83 -25.81 17.87
N SER A 59 60.87 -26.14 18.62
CA SER A 59 62.14 -26.64 18.07
C SER A 59 62.03 -28.00 17.36
N ASP A 60 60.84 -28.61 17.36
CA ASP A 60 60.56 -29.89 16.72
C ASP A 60 59.81 -29.68 15.39
N CYS A 61 60.57 -29.68 14.30
CA CYS A 61 60.05 -29.52 12.94
C CYS A 61 59.12 -30.67 12.52
N SER A 62 59.21 -31.85 13.17
CA SER A 62 58.41 -33.04 12.84
C SER A 62 56.93 -32.92 13.23
N LEU A 63 56.58 -31.87 13.98
CA LEU A 63 55.20 -31.48 14.24
C LEU A 63 54.43 -31.16 12.95
N CYS A 64 55.10 -30.57 11.96
CA CYS A 64 54.45 -30.07 10.74
C CYS A 64 55.05 -30.67 9.47
N HIS A 65 56.33 -31.06 9.48
CA HIS A 65 57.06 -31.53 8.31
C HIS A 65 57.29 -33.04 8.32
N GLU A 66 57.22 -33.66 7.14
CA GLU A 66 57.59 -35.07 6.96
C GLU A 66 59.04 -35.18 6.46
N GLY A 67 59.90 -35.82 7.26
CA GLY A 67 61.31 -36.03 6.94
C GLY A 67 62.20 -34.80 7.16
N ASP A 68 63.37 -34.80 6.52
CA ASP A 68 64.38 -33.73 6.62
C ASP A 68 64.15 -32.58 5.60
N ASP A 69 63.00 -32.54 4.92
CA ASP A 69 62.65 -31.49 3.93
C ASP A 69 61.68 -30.45 4.50
N TRP A 70 62.03 -29.18 4.33
CA TRP A 70 61.30 -28.03 4.85
C TRP A 70 60.12 -27.60 3.96
N HIS A 71 60.00 -28.16 2.77
CA HIS A 71 58.90 -27.85 1.85
C HIS A 71 57.70 -28.78 1.97
N THR A 72 57.89 -29.96 2.57
CA THR A 72 56.86 -30.99 2.65
C THR A 72 56.18 -30.92 4.00
N LEU A 73 54.91 -30.50 4.00
CA LEU A 73 54.03 -30.65 5.16
C LEU A 73 53.53 -32.09 5.19
N ARG A 74 53.26 -32.61 6.39
CA ARG A 74 52.67 -33.94 6.52
C ARG A 74 51.28 -33.97 5.88
N ASP A 75 51.00 -35.03 5.13
CA ASP A 75 49.69 -35.23 4.49
C ASP A 75 48.54 -35.36 5.51
N ASP A 76 48.85 -35.77 6.75
CA ASP A 76 47.91 -35.90 7.86
C ASP A 76 47.94 -34.70 8.82
N PHE A 77 48.62 -33.60 8.47
CA PHE A 77 48.67 -32.43 9.31
C PHE A 77 47.28 -31.80 9.45
N GLN A 78 46.64 -32.06 10.59
CA GLN A 78 45.46 -31.35 11.05
C GLN A 78 45.80 -30.65 12.36
N PHE A 79 45.65 -29.34 12.36
CA PHE A 79 45.84 -28.49 13.52
C PHE A 79 44.54 -27.73 13.74
N ASP A 80 43.87 -27.98 14.86
CA ASP A 80 42.54 -27.44 15.15
C ASP A 80 42.56 -25.99 15.65
N HIS A 81 43.67 -25.42 16.09
CA HIS A 81 43.76 -24.06 16.68
C HIS A 81 42.89 -23.82 17.93
N GLU A 82 41.58 -24.09 17.93
CA GLU A 82 40.74 -23.96 19.13
C GLU A 82 41.11 -25.03 20.15
N ALA A 83 41.22 -26.30 19.75
CA ALA A 83 41.55 -27.40 20.65
C ALA A 83 42.97 -27.26 21.24
N GLU A 84 43.94 -26.76 20.47
CA GLU A 84 45.34 -26.69 20.86
C GLU A 84 45.70 -25.38 21.57
N THR A 85 45.05 -24.26 21.22
CA THR A 85 45.39 -22.94 21.75
C THR A 85 44.29 -22.30 22.60
N GLY A 86 43.07 -22.86 22.57
CA GLY A 86 41.88 -22.28 23.20
C GLY A 86 41.32 -21.07 22.45
N VAL A 87 41.80 -20.77 21.23
CA VAL A 87 41.37 -19.64 20.42
C VAL A 87 40.73 -20.15 19.13
N ALA A 88 39.43 -19.95 18.99
CA ALA A 88 38.71 -20.26 17.76
C ALA A 88 39.01 -19.21 16.67
N LEU A 89 39.39 -19.67 15.48
CA LEU A 89 39.49 -18.83 14.30
C LEU A 89 38.14 -18.80 13.59
N LEU A 90 37.49 -17.65 13.58
CA LEU A 90 36.17 -17.48 12.97
C LEU A 90 36.26 -16.77 11.63
N GLY A 91 35.47 -17.23 10.67
CA GLY A 91 35.18 -16.46 9.47
C GLY A 91 36.37 -16.30 8.53
N ALA A 92 36.76 -15.05 8.22
CA ALA A 92 37.91 -14.82 7.35
C ALA A 92 39.24 -15.28 7.99
N HIS A 93 39.31 -15.36 9.33
CA HIS A 93 40.51 -15.81 10.04
C HIS A 93 40.76 -17.32 9.91
N GLU A 94 39.72 -18.14 9.72
CA GLU A 94 39.85 -19.60 9.52
C GLU A 94 40.65 -19.92 8.25
N ARG A 95 40.57 -19.04 7.25
CA ARG A 95 41.30 -19.17 5.97
C ARG A 95 42.64 -18.43 5.97
N ALA A 96 43.02 -17.81 7.09
CA ALA A 96 44.27 -17.09 7.17
C ALA A 96 45.43 -18.07 7.30
N GLU A 97 46.49 -17.86 6.53
CA GLU A 97 47.73 -18.60 6.70
C GLU A 97 48.35 -18.33 8.08
N CYS A 98 48.91 -19.36 8.72
CA CYS A 98 49.46 -19.29 10.08
C CYS A 98 50.39 -18.08 10.30
N LEU A 99 51.26 -17.79 9.32
CA LEU A 99 52.26 -16.72 9.39
C LEU A 99 51.66 -15.31 9.30
N ARG A 100 50.39 -15.15 8.90
CA ARG A 100 49.71 -13.85 8.98
C ARG A 100 49.54 -13.37 10.41
N CYS A 101 49.43 -14.30 11.36
CA CYS A 101 49.35 -14.01 12.79
C CYS A 101 50.68 -14.30 13.49
N HIS A 102 51.27 -15.46 13.25
CA HIS A 102 52.53 -15.89 13.87
C HIS A 102 53.74 -15.40 13.07
N ASN A 103 54.13 -14.15 13.31
CA ASN A 103 55.26 -13.53 12.62
C ASN A 103 56.21 -12.79 13.58
N ASP A 104 57.27 -12.24 12.99
CA ASP A 104 58.35 -11.50 13.63
C ASP A 104 57.91 -10.21 14.33
N ARG A 105 56.66 -9.77 14.16
CA ARG A 105 56.12 -8.63 14.93
C ARG A 105 56.11 -8.92 16.44
N GLY A 106 56.06 -10.19 16.84
CA GLY A 106 56.16 -10.62 18.23
C GLY A 106 55.01 -11.56 18.65
N PRO A 107 54.82 -11.77 19.97
CA PRO A 107 53.80 -12.71 20.44
C PRO A 107 52.38 -12.28 20.05
N VAL A 108 51.62 -13.19 19.43
CA VAL A 108 50.22 -12.97 19.00
C VAL A 108 49.35 -12.42 20.14
N SER A 109 49.59 -12.87 21.37
CA SER A 109 48.88 -12.42 22.57
C SER A 109 48.97 -10.90 22.81
N VAL A 110 50.07 -10.25 22.40
CA VAL A 110 50.25 -8.79 22.53
C VAL A 110 49.38 -8.02 21.54
N PHE A 111 49.26 -8.53 20.30
CA PHE A 111 48.41 -7.93 19.27
C PHE A 111 46.93 -8.19 19.56
N ALA A 112 46.59 -9.41 19.97
CA ALA A 112 45.23 -9.81 20.32
C ALA A 112 44.65 -8.95 21.46
N GLN A 113 45.47 -8.57 22.46
CA GLN A 113 45.05 -7.66 23.54
C GLN A 113 44.63 -6.27 23.04
N ARG A 114 45.11 -5.84 21.86
CA ARG A 114 44.71 -4.57 21.24
C ARG A 114 43.42 -4.72 20.44
N GLY A 115 42.80 -5.90 20.41
CA GLY A 115 41.63 -6.22 19.59
C GLY A 115 41.94 -6.15 18.10
N CYS A 116 40.93 -5.86 17.27
CA CYS A 116 41.05 -5.83 15.81
C CYS A 116 42.19 -4.93 15.32
N ARG A 117 42.39 -3.76 15.95
CA ARG A 117 43.46 -2.80 15.61
C ARG A 117 44.88 -3.28 15.91
N GLY A 118 45.03 -4.42 16.59
CA GLY A 118 46.32 -5.06 16.80
C GLY A 118 46.92 -5.59 15.51
N CYS A 119 46.07 -5.99 14.56
CA CYS A 119 46.47 -6.57 13.28
C CYS A 119 45.92 -5.78 12.08
N HIS A 120 44.75 -5.17 12.21
CA HIS A 120 44.09 -4.42 11.13
C HIS A 120 44.28 -2.92 11.28
N GLU A 121 44.47 -2.24 10.16
CA GLU A 121 44.51 -0.78 10.12
C GLU A 121 43.10 -0.20 10.35
N ASP A 122 43.00 0.84 11.19
CA ASP A 122 41.75 1.55 11.40
C ASP A 122 41.56 2.65 10.33
N ILE A 123 40.79 2.31 9.30
CA ILE A 123 40.44 3.25 8.22
C ILE A 123 39.63 4.47 8.71
N HIS A 124 39.00 4.38 9.89
CA HIS A 124 38.25 5.48 10.51
C HIS A 124 39.16 6.43 11.29
N ARG A 125 40.47 6.16 11.35
CA ARG A 125 41.48 7.04 11.97
C ARG A 125 41.15 7.40 13.42
N GLY A 126 40.62 6.44 14.17
CA GLY A 126 40.28 6.58 15.59
C GLY A 126 38.95 7.30 15.88
N GLN A 127 38.18 7.70 14.87
CA GLN A 127 36.96 8.47 15.06
C GLN A 127 35.81 7.68 15.72
N LEU A 128 35.82 6.35 15.61
CA LEU A 128 34.73 5.47 16.06
C LEU A 128 35.08 4.63 17.30
N GLY A 129 36.26 4.85 17.89
CA GLY A 129 36.74 4.05 19.02
C GLY A 129 37.26 2.66 18.61
N ALA A 130 37.54 1.80 19.59
CA ALA A 130 38.20 0.50 19.37
C ALA A 130 37.24 -0.70 19.25
N ARG A 131 35.93 -0.48 19.34
CA ARG A 131 34.90 -1.52 19.26
C ARG A 131 34.48 -1.77 17.81
N CYS A 132 35.38 -2.34 17.02
CA CYS A 132 35.15 -2.63 15.61
C CYS A 132 34.01 -3.64 15.40
N ASP A 133 33.89 -4.60 16.32
CA ASP A 133 32.84 -5.64 16.42
C ASP A 133 31.42 -5.08 16.53
N THR A 134 31.29 -3.81 16.90
CA THR A 134 29.99 -3.12 16.90
C THR A 134 29.50 -2.87 15.48
N CYS A 135 30.37 -2.86 14.48
CA CYS A 135 29.98 -2.47 13.12
C CYS A 135 30.42 -3.48 12.08
N HIS A 136 31.55 -4.15 12.30
CA HIS A 136 32.15 -5.11 11.39
C HIS A 136 32.16 -6.48 12.04
N ASP A 137 31.82 -7.49 11.25
CA ASP A 137 31.89 -8.90 11.64
C ASP A 137 33.15 -9.55 11.01
N GLU A 138 33.86 -10.38 11.75
CA GLU A 138 35.11 -11.00 11.29
C GLU A 138 34.94 -12.03 10.15
N ARG A 139 33.70 -12.39 9.76
CA ARG A 139 33.42 -13.34 8.68
C ARG A 139 33.57 -12.71 7.31
N ASP A 140 33.12 -11.48 7.13
CA ASP A 140 33.14 -10.79 5.84
C ASP A 140 33.49 -9.28 5.90
N TRP A 141 33.73 -8.75 7.10
CA TRP A 141 34.02 -7.35 7.39
C TRP A 141 32.95 -6.36 6.90
N ARG A 142 31.77 -6.86 6.52
CA ARG A 142 30.70 -6.03 5.99
C ARG A 142 29.96 -5.32 7.11
N PRO A 143 29.68 -4.02 6.98
CA PRO A 143 28.91 -3.28 7.96
C PRO A 143 27.40 -3.54 7.83
N THR A 144 26.99 -4.80 7.74
CA THR A 144 25.58 -5.18 7.56
C THR A 144 24.73 -4.70 8.73
N GLU A 145 25.30 -4.71 9.94
CA GLU A 145 24.65 -4.17 11.13
C GLU A 145 24.47 -2.64 11.11
N ILE A 146 25.26 -1.89 10.32
CA ILE A 146 25.14 -0.43 10.25
C ILE A 146 23.81 0.00 9.64
N ILE A 147 23.29 -0.75 8.65
CA ILE A 147 21.97 -0.48 8.08
C ILE A 147 20.90 -0.64 9.16
N THR A 148 20.97 -1.73 9.92
CA THR A 148 20.05 -1.99 11.03
C THR A 148 20.18 -0.96 12.14
N LYS A 149 21.39 -0.47 12.42
CA LYS A 149 21.64 0.57 13.43
C LYS A 149 21.07 1.93 13.06
N HIS A 150 20.90 2.24 11.77
CA HIS A 150 20.19 3.47 11.39
C HIS A 150 18.73 3.47 11.87
N ASN A 151 18.09 2.31 12.00
CA ASN A 151 16.74 2.21 12.57
C ASN A 151 16.65 2.64 14.04
N LEU A 152 17.79 2.73 14.74
CA LEU A 152 17.88 3.22 16.12
C LEU A 152 18.16 4.73 16.19
N THR A 153 18.31 5.39 15.03
CA THR A 153 18.61 6.83 14.95
C THR A 153 17.38 7.63 14.55
N ARG A 154 17.54 8.95 14.46
CA ARG A 154 16.50 9.85 13.95
C ARG A 154 16.26 9.72 12.45
N PHE A 155 17.11 8.97 11.73
CA PHE A 155 16.95 8.73 10.30
C PHE A 155 17.03 7.23 9.99
N PRO A 156 15.93 6.49 10.21
CA PRO A 156 15.81 5.11 9.78
C PRO A 156 15.98 5.03 8.25
N LEU A 157 16.83 4.11 7.79
CA LEU A 157 17.02 3.88 6.37
C LEU A 157 15.85 3.04 5.84
N VAL A 158 14.86 3.71 5.27
CA VAL A 158 13.69 3.09 4.65
C VAL A 158 13.56 3.49 3.20
N GLY A 159 12.99 2.60 2.38
CA GLY A 159 12.75 2.86 0.97
C GLY A 159 14.01 3.20 0.17
N ALA A 160 13.95 4.27 -0.61
CA ALA A 160 15.04 4.70 -1.50
C ALA A 160 16.31 5.10 -0.73
N HIS A 161 16.18 5.52 0.52
CA HIS A 161 17.32 5.87 1.38
C HIS A 161 18.13 4.63 1.77
N ALA A 162 17.49 3.47 1.95
CA ALA A 162 18.20 2.21 2.24
C ALA A 162 19.03 1.71 1.05
N ALA A 163 18.61 2.01 -0.18
CA ALA A 163 19.33 1.67 -1.40
C ALA A 163 20.36 2.73 -1.83
N THR A 164 20.42 3.87 -1.13
CA THR A 164 21.32 4.97 -1.46
C THR A 164 22.73 4.67 -0.97
N ALA A 165 23.74 4.85 -1.84
CA ALA A 165 25.13 4.66 -1.46
C ALA A 165 25.53 5.59 -0.29
N CYS A 166 26.21 5.06 0.73
CA CYS A 166 26.50 5.78 1.98
C CYS A 166 27.16 7.15 1.77
N TRP A 167 28.03 7.27 0.76
CA TRP A 167 28.74 8.51 0.44
C TRP A 167 27.85 9.65 -0.04
N ARG A 168 26.62 9.35 -0.51
CA ARG A 168 25.65 10.38 -0.94
C ARG A 168 25.12 11.20 0.24
N CYS A 169 25.12 10.62 1.44
CA CYS A 169 24.80 11.33 2.68
C CYS A 169 26.10 11.69 3.42
N HIS A 170 26.95 10.70 3.66
CA HIS A 170 28.23 10.87 4.34
C HIS A 170 29.34 11.18 3.33
N ILE A 171 29.49 12.44 2.93
CA ILE A 171 30.45 12.87 1.88
C ILE A 171 31.90 12.36 2.11
N GLY A 172 32.30 12.15 3.37
CA GLY A 172 33.61 11.61 3.75
C GLY A 172 33.70 10.07 3.81
N ALA A 173 32.62 9.32 3.55
CA ALA A 173 32.57 7.88 3.75
C ALA A 173 33.61 7.11 2.94
N GLN A 174 33.97 7.64 1.77
CA GLN A 174 35.00 7.07 0.88
C GLN A 174 36.38 7.01 1.53
N VAL A 175 36.62 7.84 2.54
CA VAL A 175 37.87 7.89 3.31
C VAL A 175 37.65 7.57 4.79
N GLY A 176 36.57 6.83 5.11
CA GLY A 176 36.24 6.38 6.46
C GLY A 176 35.64 7.45 7.37
N ASN A 177 35.30 8.63 6.85
CA ASN A 177 34.71 9.72 7.63
C ASN A 177 33.17 9.71 7.53
N PHE A 178 32.52 9.33 8.62
CA PHE A 178 31.07 9.26 8.75
C PHE A 178 30.53 10.34 9.70
N THR A 179 30.83 11.62 9.41
CA THR A 179 30.23 12.74 10.14
C THR A 179 28.71 12.68 10.09
N ARG A 180 28.07 13.10 11.20
CA ARG A 180 26.62 13.26 11.28
C ARG A 180 26.14 14.21 10.18
N VAL A 181 25.09 13.79 9.50
CA VAL A 181 24.41 14.56 8.45
C VAL A 181 23.11 15.09 9.05
N ASP A 182 22.66 16.24 8.55
CA ASP A 182 21.32 16.73 8.85
C ASP A 182 20.26 15.74 8.33
N THR A 183 19.20 15.56 9.10
CA THR A 183 18.12 14.62 8.83
C THR A 183 16.88 15.31 8.28
N GLU A 184 16.89 16.64 8.18
CA GLU A 184 15.81 17.41 7.58
C GLU A 184 15.72 17.15 6.07
N CYS A 185 14.51 16.85 5.59
CA CYS A 185 14.24 16.51 4.19
C CYS A 185 14.79 17.57 3.23
N LEU A 186 14.55 18.85 3.55
CA LEU A 186 14.94 20.00 2.75
C LEU A 186 16.45 20.13 2.57
N THR A 187 17.25 19.67 3.52
CA THR A 187 18.72 19.79 3.44
C THR A 187 19.29 18.99 2.27
N CYS A 188 18.60 17.93 1.85
CA CYS A 188 18.95 17.17 0.65
C CYS A 188 18.02 17.45 -0.54
N HIS A 189 16.72 17.62 -0.29
CA HIS A 189 15.67 17.65 -1.31
C HIS A 189 15.21 19.06 -1.73
N MET A 190 16.01 20.10 -1.42
CA MET A 190 15.72 21.48 -1.85
C MET A 190 15.56 21.61 -3.38
N GLN A 191 16.40 20.90 -4.15
CA GLN A 191 16.32 20.92 -5.62
C GLN A 191 15.08 20.18 -6.13
N ASP A 192 14.66 19.12 -5.43
CA ASP A 192 13.45 18.39 -5.77
C ASP A 192 12.22 19.27 -5.50
N LEU A 193 12.17 19.95 -4.35
CA LEU A 193 11.12 20.95 -4.04
C LEU A 193 11.05 22.06 -5.10
N ALA A 194 12.19 22.58 -5.54
CA ALA A 194 12.24 23.64 -6.57
C ALA A 194 11.74 23.17 -7.95
N ARG A 195 11.72 21.86 -8.21
CA ARG A 195 11.25 21.26 -9.47
C ARG A 195 9.82 20.75 -9.38
N ALA A 196 9.22 20.70 -8.19
CA ALA A 196 7.90 20.13 -7.98
C ALA A 196 6.80 21.12 -8.41
N THR A 197 6.15 20.84 -9.55
CA THR A 197 5.10 21.70 -10.13
C THR A 197 3.71 21.06 -10.12
N ASN A 198 3.58 19.80 -9.68
CA ASN A 198 2.29 19.11 -9.63
C ASN A 198 2.11 18.33 -8.31
N PRO A 199 1.36 18.85 -7.32
CA PRO A 199 0.88 20.23 -7.26
C PRO A 199 2.06 21.23 -7.16
N ASP A 200 1.83 22.50 -7.49
CA ASP A 200 2.86 23.54 -7.33
C ASP A 200 3.11 23.78 -5.82
N HIS A 201 4.22 23.27 -5.31
CA HIS A 201 4.51 23.33 -3.89
C HIS A 201 4.76 24.76 -3.41
N GLN A 202 5.36 25.60 -4.26
CA GLN A 202 5.67 26.98 -3.90
C GLN A 202 4.39 27.81 -3.86
N ALA A 203 3.54 27.69 -4.88
CA ALA A 203 2.27 28.41 -4.95
C ALA A 203 1.33 28.03 -3.79
N ASN A 204 1.35 26.76 -3.38
CA ASN A 204 0.50 26.25 -2.31
C ASN A 204 1.13 26.34 -0.90
N GLY A 205 2.36 26.83 -0.78
CA GLY A 205 3.07 26.93 0.51
C GLY A 205 3.54 25.60 1.10
N PHE A 206 3.52 24.50 0.32
CA PHE A 206 3.97 23.17 0.69
C PHE A 206 5.51 23.06 0.68
N THR A 207 6.15 23.85 1.52
CA THR A 207 7.61 23.99 1.57
C THR A 207 8.24 23.30 2.78
N SER A 208 7.44 22.75 3.68
CA SER A 208 7.86 21.99 4.87
C SER A 208 6.97 20.75 5.07
N ASP A 209 7.27 19.94 6.09
CA ASP A 209 6.44 18.80 6.50
C ASP A 209 6.17 17.81 5.34
N CYS A 210 7.22 17.48 4.60
CA CYS A 210 7.17 16.68 3.38
C CYS A 210 6.52 15.30 3.62
N ASP A 211 6.72 14.75 4.82
CA ASP A 211 6.21 13.45 5.27
C ASP A 211 4.68 13.42 5.44
N ARG A 212 3.99 14.56 5.38
CA ARG A 212 2.52 14.60 5.32
C ARG A 212 1.96 14.04 4.01
N CYS A 213 2.75 14.10 2.94
CA CYS A 213 2.31 13.71 1.59
C CYS A 213 3.24 12.66 0.95
N HIS A 214 4.53 12.72 1.24
CA HIS A 214 5.54 11.86 0.64
C HIS A 214 6.03 10.82 1.64
N ILE A 215 6.41 9.64 1.14
CA ILE A 215 7.11 8.62 1.93
C ILE A 215 8.50 8.39 1.35
N PRO A 216 9.46 7.91 2.17
CA PRO A 216 10.86 7.82 1.73
C PRO A 216 11.15 6.71 0.70
N THR A 217 10.12 6.06 0.15
CA THR A 217 10.19 5.15 -1.01
C THR A 217 9.99 5.88 -2.35
N THR A 218 9.08 6.86 -2.42
CA THR A 218 8.73 7.56 -3.65
C THR A 218 8.11 8.93 -3.35
N TRP A 219 8.45 9.93 -4.18
CA TRP A 219 7.81 11.23 -4.16
C TRP A 219 6.36 11.17 -4.67
N THR A 220 6.01 10.19 -5.50
CA THR A 220 4.66 10.07 -6.07
C THR A 220 3.87 8.95 -5.40
N GLY A 221 2.65 9.26 -4.94
CA GLY A 221 1.59 8.26 -4.68
C GLY A 221 1.74 7.34 -3.46
N GLY A 222 2.61 7.66 -2.48
CA GLY A 222 2.89 6.72 -1.38
C GLY A 222 2.51 7.16 0.03
N GLY A 223 2.47 8.46 0.35
CA GLY A 223 2.41 8.93 1.74
C GLY A 223 1.18 9.72 2.14
N PHE A 224 0.37 10.12 1.16
CA PHE A 224 -0.73 11.04 1.41
C PHE A 224 -1.95 10.29 1.97
N SER A 225 -2.25 10.56 3.24
CA SER A 225 -3.47 10.08 3.89
C SER A 225 -4.47 11.23 4.02
N HIS A 226 -5.70 10.98 3.59
CA HIS A 226 -6.80 11.95 3.67
C HIS A 226 -7.91 11.43 4.61
N PRO A 227 -7.65 11.31 5.93
CA PRO A 227 -8.54 10.61 6.86
C PRO A 227 -9.89 11.30 7.04
N GLY A 228 -9.95 12.61 6.80
CA GLY A 228 -11.19 13.38 6.87
C GLY A 228 -12.18 13.03 5.76
N PHE A 229 -11.69 12.60 4.59
CA PHE A 229 -12.49 12.20 3.43
C PHE A 229 -11.69 11.17 2.63
N PRO A 230 -11.88 9.86 2.89
CA PRO A 230 -11.09 8.82 2.26
C PRO A 230 -11.22 8.85 0.72
N LEU A 231 -10.12 9.05 0.02
CA LEU A 231 -10.06 9.07 -1.44
C LEU A 231 -10.22 7.64 -1.99
N THR A 232 -11.47 7.23 -2.18
CA THR A 232 -11.87 5.89 -2.62
C THR A 232 -12.68 5.96 -3.92
N GLY A 233 -12.69 4.85 -4.67
CA GLY A 233 -13.46 4.75 -5.91
C GLY A 233 -13.10 5.85 -6.91
N ALA A 234 -14.09 6.56 -7.44
CA ALA A 234 -13.90 7.62 -8.43
C ALA A 234 -13.13 8.85 -7.89
N HIS A 235 -13.03 9.01 -6.57
CA HIS A 235 -12.21 10.07 -5.95
C HIS A 235 -10.74 9.66 -5.83
N ALA A 236 -10.42 8.37 -5.98
CA ALA A 236 -9.05 7.88 -5.91
C ALA A 236 -8.30 8.29 -7.18
N GLY A 237 -7.36 9.23 -7.05
CA GLY A 237 -6.50 9.67 -8.15
C GLY A 237 -6.94 10.97 -8.83
N LEU A 238 -7.91 11.69 -8.26
CA LEU A 238 -8.15 13.08 -8.65
C LEU A 238 -6.96 13.95 -8.23
N ASP A 239 -6.63 14.93 -9.07
CA ASP A 239 -5.71 16.01 -8.70
C ASP A 239 -6.31 16.81 -7.54
N CYS A 240 -5.46 17.34 -6.66
CA CYS A 240 -5.92 18.00 -5.44
C CYS A 240 -6.83 19.20 -5.76
N GLU A 241 -6.52 19.91 -6.84
CA GLU A 241 -7.23 21.07 -7.36
C GLU A 241 -8.64 20.76 -7.85
N ALA A 242 -8.96 19.49 -8.13
CA ALA A 242 -10.33 19.06 -8.47
C ALA A 242 -11.30 19.32 -7.30
N CYS A 243 -10.81 19.27 -6.06
CA CYS A 243 -11.58 19.56 -4.85
C CYS A 243 -11.16 20.88 -4.20
N HIS A 244 -9.85 21.16 -4.16
CA HIS A 244 -9.26 22.32 -3.51
C HIS A 244 -9.01 23.47 -4.49
N THR A 245 -10.10 24.09 -4.94
CA THR A 245 -10.03 25.20 -5.90
C THR A 245 -9.26 26.40 -5.31
N GLY A 246 -8.34 26.97 -6.09
CA GLY A 246 -7.58 28.16 -5.67
C GLY A 246 -6.53 27.91 -4.59
N GLY A 247 -6.12 26.66 -4.37
CA GLY A 247 -5.08 26.30 -3.38
C GLY A 247 -5.54 26.32 -1.93
N VAL A 248 -6.86 26.28 -1.69
CA VAL A 248 -7.43 26.26 -0.33
C VAL A 248 -7.65 24.81 0.12
N PHE A 249 -6.75 24.31 0.97
CA PHE A 249 -6.73 22.91 1.44
C PHE A 249 -7.48 22.65 2.75
N THR A 250 -8.15 23.67 3.30
CA THR A 250 -8.84 23.57 4.59
C THR A 250 -10.27 24.08 4.50
N GLY A 251 -11.17 23.48 5.27
CA GLY A 251 -12.55 23.96 5.41
C GLY A 251 -13.50 23.58 4.27
N LEU A 252 -13.04 22.77 3.32
CA LEU A 252 -13.92 22.16 2.32
C LEU A 252 -14.93 21.24 3.01
N SER A 253 -16.21 21.32 2.60
CA SER A 253 -17.23 20.41 3.10
C SER A 253 -16.92 18.98 2.65
N ARG A 254 -17.25 18.02 3.52
CA ARG A 254 -17.16 16.59 3.24
C ARG A 254 -18.50 16.00 2.82
N ASP A 255 -19.55 16.82 2.86
CA ASP A 255 -20.91 16.40 2.52
C ASP A 255 -20.99 16.19 1.01
N CYS A 256 -21.38 14.99 0.58
CA CYS A 256 -21.44 14.63 -0.84
C CYS A 256 -22.27 15.65 -1.64
N PHE A 257 -23.43 16.06 -1.10
CA PHE A 257 -24.33 17.02 -1.74
C PHE A 257 -23.71 18.40 -1.94
N ALA A 258 -22.76 18.83 -1.09
CA ALA A 258 -22.11 20.13 -1.24
C ALA A 258 -21.33 20.25 -2.55
N CYS A 259 -20.77 19.13 -3.04
CA CYS A 259 -20.10 19.06 -4.34
C CYS A 259 -21.03 18.55 -5.45
N HIS A 260 -21.91 17.60 -5.13
CA HIS A 260 -22.78 16.92 -6.10
C HIS A 260 -24.20 17.47 -6.16
N MET A 261 -24.40 18.75 -5.84
CA MET A 261 -25.72 19.39 -5.86
C MET A 261 -26.33 19.38 -7.27
N ALA A 262 -25.52 19.63 -8.30
CA ALA A 262 -26.00 19.66 -9.68
C ALA A 262 -26.45 18.26 -10.14
N GLU A 263 -25.66 17.25 -9.83
CA GLU A 263 -25.95 15.84 -10.12
C GLU A 263 -27.18 15.38 -9.34
N TYR A 264 -27.31 15.73 -8.05
CA TYR A 264 -28.49 15.43 -7.25
C TYR A 264 -29.75 16.05 -7.85
N ASN A 265 -29.70 17.33 -8.22
CA ASN A 265 -30.85 18.03 -8.80
C ASN A 265 -31.23 17.52 -10.19
N GLY A 266 -30.24 17.04 -10.96
CA GLY A 266 -30.43 16.50 -12.30
C GLY A 266 -30.77 15.00 -12.34
N ALA A 267 -30.60 14.29 -11.23
CA ALA A 267 -30.90 12.88 -11.15
C ALA A 267 -32.42 12.64 -11.16
N GLN A 268 -32.84 11.61 -11.88
CA GLN A 268 -34.25 11.28 -12.04
C GLN A 268 -34.89 11.11 -10.66
N ASP A 269 -36.05 11.74 -10.50
CA ASP A 269 -36.96 11.65 -9.36
C ASP A 269 -36.41 12.06 -7.98
N HIS A 270 -35.14 12.46 -7.85
CA HIS A 270 -34.55 12.88 -6.56
C HIS A 270 -35.27 14.07 -5.94
N LEU A 271 -35.59 15.08 -6.77
CA LEU A 271 -36.37 16.24 -6.34
C LEU A 271 -37.87 15.93 -6.21
N ALA A 272 -38.41 15.05 -7.07
CA ALA A 272 -39.82 14.71 -7.06
C ALA A 272 -40.23 13.96 -5.78
N PHE A 273 -39.37 13.03 -5.33
CA PHE A 273 -39.59 12.26 -4.10
C PHE A 273 -38.94 12.86 -2.86
N GLY A 274 -38.17 13.93 -3.00
CA GLY A 274 -37.51 14.60 -1.88
C GLY A 274 -36.55 13.67 -1.14
N TYR A 275 -35.73 12.91 -1.89
CA TYR A 275 -34.77 12.00 -1.28
C TYR A 275 -33.79 12.76 -0.35
N PRO A 276 -33.20 12.09 0.65
CA PRO A 276 -32.28 12.75 1.54
C PRO A 276 -30.92 12.97 0.86
N THR A 277 -30.17 13.98 1.32
CA THR A 277 -28.85 14.35 0.79
C THR A 277 -27.69 13.56 1.40
N ASN A 278 -27.98 12.56 2.24
CA ASN A 278 -27.01 11.60 2.78
C ASN A 278 -26.82 10.45 1.79
N CYS A 279 -26.06 10.73 0.74
CA CYS A 279 -25.89 9.87 -0.43
C CYS A 279 -25.49 8.43 -0.09
N GLU A 280 -24.75 8.21 1.01
CA GLU A 280 -24.25 6.89 1.42
C GLU A 280 -25.37 5.89 1.81
N GLN A 281 -26.60 6.36 1.99
CA GLN A 281 -27.75 5.47 2.19
C GLN A 281 -28.05 4.62 0.95
N CYS A 282 -27.75 5.14 -0.24
CA CYS A 282 -28.11 4.53 -1.52
C CYS A 282 -26.89 4.31 -2.43
N HIS A 283 -25.90 5.18 -2.36
CA HIS A 283 -24.74 5.21 -3.25
C HIS A 283 -23.44 4.90 -2.52
N ASN A 284 -22.38 4.61 -3.27
CA ASN A 284 -21.03 4.49 -2.75
C ASN A 284 -20.05 5.16 -3.71
N THR A 285 -18.82 5.39 -3.25
CA THR A 285 -17.79 6.10 -4.01
C THR A 285 -17.24 5.33 -5.22
N SER A 286 -17.50 4.02 -5.32
CA SER A 286 -17.01 3.19 -6.42
C SER A 286 -17.92 3.25 -7.64
N ALA A 287 -19.25 3.27 -7.44
CA ALA A 287 -20.23 3.42 -8.51
C ALA A 287 -21.52 4.07 -7.99
N TRP A 288 -21.99 5.09 -8.71
CA TRP A 288 -23.25 5.78 -8.42
C TRP A 288 -24.47 5.02 -8.95
N VAL A 289 -24.31 4.17 -9.97
CA VAL A 289 -25.38 3.38 -10.58
C VAL A 289 -24.93 1.91 -10.70
N PRO A 290 -25.78 0.93 -10.33
CA PRO A 290 -27.09 1.08 -9.71
C PRO A 290 -27.00 1.50 -8.24
N ALA A 291 -28.02 2.22 -7.75
CA ALA A 291 -28.14 2.55 -6.33
C ALA A 291 -28.72 1.37 -5.54
N ASN A 292 -28.29 1.19 -4.29
CA ASN A 292 -28.88 0.22 -3.37
C ASN A 292 -30.10 0.85 -2.66
N PHE A 293 -31.23 0.89 -3.34
CA PHE A 293 -32.48 1.40 -2.75
C PHE A 293 -33.15 0.35 -1.87
N ARG A 294 -33.55 0.74 -0.65
CA ARG A 294 -34.31 -0.11 0.29
C ARG A 294 -35.63 0.58 0.65
N HIS A 295 -36.74 -0.15 0.54
CA HIS A 295 -38.08 0.37 0.86
C HIS A 295 -38.33 0.62 2.36
N ASN A 296 -37.43 0.17 3.24
CA ASN A 296 -37.59 0.32 4.70
C ASN A 296 -37.37 1.78 5.12
N GLY A 297 -38.38 2.40 5.74
CA GLY A 297 -38.34 3.78 6.22
C GLY A 297 -39.05 4.80 5.32
N ILE A 298 -39.65 4.36 4.20
CA ILE A 298 -40.53 5.19 3.38
C ILE A 298 -41.88 5.35 4.09
N SER A 299 -42.29 6.58 4.36
CA SER A 299 -43.59 6.89 5.00
C SER A 299 -44.66 7.39 4.03
N SER A 300 -44.32 7.58 2.75
CA SER A 300 -45.26 7.95 1.69
C SER A 300 -46.05 6.73 1.19
N SER A 301 -47.22 6.97 0.60
CA SER A 301 -48.01 5.91 -0.04
C SER A 301 -47.29 5.39 -1.29
N CYS A 302 -47.50 4.11 -1.63
CA CYS A 302 -46.78 3.41 -2.71
C CYS A 302 -46.99 4.07 -4.08
N ASP A 303 -48.22 4.54 -4.33
CA ASP A 303 -48.62 5.23 -5.56
C ASP A 303 -47.90 6.57 -5.76
N VAL A 304 -47.29 7.16 -4.73
CA VAL A 304 -46.45 8.34 -4.93
C VAL A 304 -45.31 8.01 -5.90
N CYS A 305 -44.66 6.85 -5.74
CA CYS A 305 -43.56 6.43 -6.59
C CYS A 305 -43.98 5.50 -7.73
N HIS A 306 -44.93 4.61 -7.47
CA HIS A 306 -45.36 3.55 -8.39
C HIS A 306 -46.67 3.89 -9.10
N LEU A 307 -46.97 5.19 -9.30
CA LEU A 307 -48.17 5.59 -10.03
C LEU A 307 -48.16 5.03 -11.44
N ASP A 308 -47.05 5.18 -12.16
CA ASP A 308 -46.94 4.70 -13.53
C ASP A 308 -47.11 3.17 -13.62
N ASP A 309 -46.55 2.42 -12.66
CA ASP A 309 -46.75 0.97 -12.58
C ASP A 309 -48.24 0.65 -12.37
N TYR A 310 -48.90 1.35 -11.45
CA TYR A 310 -50.35 1.20 -11.19
C TYR A 310 -51.21 1.52 -12.42
N LEU A 311 -50.91 2.61 -13.14
CA LEU A 311 -51.67 3.02 -14.33
C LEU A 311 -51.46 2.07 -15.52
N ASN A 312 -50.32 1.38 -15.60
CA ASN A 312 -49.95 0.53 -16.75
C ASN A 312 -50.12 -0.98 -16.49
N THR A 313 -50.55 -1.40 -15.29
CA THR A 313 -50.76 -2.81 -14.98
C THR A 313 -51.99 -3.34 -15.72
N ASN A 314 -51.88 -4.50 -16.36
CA ASN A 314 -52.97 -5.14 -17.13
C ASN A 314 -53.41 -6.50 -16.59
N ASP A 315 -52.76 -7.00 -15.54
CA ASP A 315 -52.98 -8.34 -15.00
C ASP A 315 -52.95 -8.35 -13.46
N PRO A 316 -54.10 -8.13 -12.80
CA PRO A 316 -55.33 -7.55 -13.35
C PRO A 316 -55.17 -6.04 -13.63
N ASP A 317 -55.97 -5.52 -14.56
CA ASP A 317 -56.04 -4.07 -14.84
C ASP A 317 -56.64 -3.31 -13.65
N HIS A 318 -55.79 -2.60 -12.90
CA HIS A 318 -56.18 -1.94 -11.67
C HIS A 318 -57.13 -0.76 -11.92
N GLN A 319 -56.96 -0.05 -13.03
CA GLN A 319 -57.80 1.09 -13.37
C GLN A 319 -59.20 0.64 -13.79
N ALA A 320 -59.28 -0.36 -14.67
CA ALA A 320 -60.55 -0.87 -15.16
C ALA A 320 -61.35 -1.59 -14.06
N ALA A 321 -60.66 -2.30 -13.17
CA ALA A 321 -61.26 -2.95 -12.00
C ALA A 321 -61.63 -1.95 -10.88
N GLY A 322 -61.14 -0.71 -10.93
CA GLY A 322 -61.39 0.31 -9.91
C GLY A 322 -60.69 0.03 -8.57
N PHE A 323 -59.52 -0.63 -8.60
CA PHE A 323 -58.79 -0.92 -7.38
C PHE A 323 -58.26 0.35 -6.70
N PRO A 324 -58.18 0.38 -5.36
CA PRO A 324 -57.62 1.51 -4.62
C PRO A 324 -56.08 1.59 -4.74
N THR A 325 -55.52 2.77 -4.47
CA THR A 325 -54.06 3.00 -4.46
C THR A 325 -53.37 2.61 -3.14
N ASN A 326 -54.09 1.98 -2.20
CA ASN A 326 -53.51 1.46 -0.96
C ASN A 326 -52.81 0.10 -1.20
N CYS A 327 -51.75 0.10 -2.00
CA CYS A 327 -51.10 -1.12 -2.52
C CYS A 327 -50.77 -2.17 -1.43
N ALA A 328 -50.42 -1.74 -0.21
CA ALA A 328 -50.10 -2.60 0.92
C ALA A 328 -51.28 -3.49 1.40
N ALA A 329 -52.51 -3.25 0.93
CA ALA A 329 -53.64 -4.12 1.19
C ALA A 329 -53.49 -5.48 0.49
N CYS A 330 -52.82 -5.52 -0.67
CA CYS A 330 -52.70 -6.73 -1.48
C CYS A 330 -51.24 -7.10 -1.77
N HIS A 331 -50.33 -6.12 -1.85
CA HIS A 331 -48.93 -6.31 -2.20
C HIS A 331 -47.98 -6.07 -1.03
N ASN A 332 -46.77 -6.63 -1.12
CA ASN A 332 -45.67 -6.32 -0.22
C ASN A 332 -44.39 -6.06 -1.01
N THR A 333 -43.42 -5.41 -0.38
CA THR A 333 -42.17 -4.98 -1.04
C THR A 333 -41.17 -6.11 -1.30
N ASN A 334 -41.45 -7.33 -0.82
CA ASN A 334 -40.58 -8.50 -1.01
C ASN A 334 -41.07 -9.42 -2.15
N SER A 335 -42.38 -9.45 -2.41
CA SER A 335 -43.00 -10.19 -3.51
C SER A 335 -44.15 -9.36 -4.06
N TRP A 336 -43.85 -8.55 -5.08
CA TRP A 336 -44.85 -7.73 -5.73
C TRP A 336 -45.85 -8.59 -6.54
N ASN A 337 -45.37 -9.70 -7.10
CA ASN A 337 -46.19 -10.70 -7.79
C ASN A 337 -46.89 -11.62 -6.76
N GLY A 338 -48.15 -11.98 -7.05
CA GLY A 338 -48.97 -12.81 -6.16
C GLY A 338 -49.64 -12.01 -5.05
N ALA A 339 -50.48 -11.05 -5.45
CA ALA A 339 -51.23 -10.23 -4.50
C ALA A 339 -52.11 -11.10 -3.60
N ASN A 340 -52.07 -10.89 -2.29
CA ASN A 340 -52.94 -11.59 -1.35
C ASN A 340 -54.27 -10.82 -1.26
N PHE A 341 -55.34 -11.41 -1.76
CA PHE A 341 -56.67 -10.82 -1.75
C PHE A 341 -57.61 -11.67 -0.89
N ASP A 342 -58.22 -11.06 0.13
CA ASP A 342 -59.27 -11.70 0.92
C ASP A 342 -60.59 -11.57 0.18
N HIS A 343 -61.07 -12.70 -0.36
CA HIS A 343 -62.25 -12.76 -1.20
C HIS A 343 -63.46 -13.20 -0.35
N ASP A 344 -64.58 -12.48 -0.44
CA ASP A 344 -65.80 -12.76 0.33
C ASP A 344 -66.30 -14.20 0.10
N PHE A 345 -66.30 -14.65 -1.15
CA PHE A 345 -66.49 -16.07 -1.49
C PHE A 345 -65.17 -16.84 -1.27
N PRO A 346 -65.16 -17.99 -0.58
CA PRO A 346 -63.92 -18.66 -0.21
C PRO A 346 -63.25 -19.34 -1.41
N ILE A 347 -62.22 -18.68 -1.93
CA ILE A 347 -61.35 -19.18 -3.02
C ILE A 347 -59.99 -19.72 -2.53
N ASN A 348 -59.78 -19.76 -1.21
CA ASN A 348 -58.49 -20.13 -0.61
C ASN A 348 -58.41 -21.62 -0.22
N GLY A 349 -59.41 -22.43 -0.56
CA GLY A 349 -59.44 -23.86 -0.28
C GLY A 349 -60.68 -24.57 -0.85
N GLY A 350 -60.64 -25.90 -0.91
CA GLY A 350 -61.73 -26.70 -1.49
C GLY A 350 -61.73 -26.73 -3.04
N PRO A 351 -62.85 -27.12 -3.68
CA PRO A 351 -62.95 -27.24 -5.14
C PRO A 351 -62.68 -25.93 -5.91
N HIS A 352 -62.86 -24.78 -5.27
CA HIS A 352 -62.62 -23.44 -5.85
C HIS A 352 -61.24 -22.86 -5.52
N GLY A 353 -60.38 -23.62 -4.83
CA GLY A 353 -59.14 -23.15 -4.19
C GLY A 353 -57.96 -22.79 -5.11
N ASN A 354 -58.00 -23.23 -6.37
CA ASN A 354 -56.89 -23.11 -7.33
C ASN A 354 -57.36 -22.57 -8.69
N LEU A 355 -58.49 -21.86 -8.72
CA LEU A 355 -59.03 -21.26 -9.93
C LEU A 355 -58.39 -19.90 -10.18
N ASP A 356 -58.14 -19.57 -11.44
CA ASP A 356 -57.74 -18.23 -11.83
C ASP A 356 -58.93 -17.27 -11.73
N CYS A 357 -58.68 -15.97 -11.51
CA CYS A 357 -59.74 -14.97 -11.43
C CYS A 357 -60.67 -15.02 -12.66
N SER A 358 -60.11 -15.30 -13.85
CA SER A 358 -60.84 -15.40 -15.11
C SER A 358 -61.77 -16.61 -15.22
N ASP A 359 -61.58 -17.65 -14.39
CA ASP A 359 -62.44 -18.83 -14.39
C ASP A 359 -63.84 -18.49 -13.85
N CYS A 360 -63.91 -17.56 -12.89
CA CYS A 360 -65.15 -17.05 -12.31
C CYS A 360 -65.59 -15.73 -12.94
N HIS A 361 -64.65 -14.83 -13.21
CA HIS A 361 -64.90 -13.48 -13.74
C HIS A 361 -64.72 -13.43 -15.26
N LEU A 362 -65.78 -13.85 -15.96
CA LEU A 362 -65.76 -14.04 -17.41
C LEU A 362 -65.71 -12.74 -18.23
N VAL A 363 -65.99 -11.59 -17.61
CA VAL A 363 -65.89 -10.29 -18.28
C VAL A 363 -64.46 -9.78 -18.10
N PRO A 364 -63.66 -9.71 -19.19
CA PRO A 364 -62.30 -9.20 -19.08
C PRO A 364 -62.32 -7.82 -18.42
N ARG A 365 -61.46 -7.66 -17.40
CA ARG A 365 -61.24 -6.39 -16.70
C ARG A 365 -62.44 -5.87 -15.88
N ASN A 366 -63.46 -6.70 -15.64
CA ASN A 366 -64.56 -6.37 -14.71
C ASN A 366 -64.85 -7.54 -13.76
N PHE A 367 -64.22 -7.51 -12.60
CA PHE A 367 -64.33 -8.53 -11.55
C PHE A 367 -65.59 -8.39 -10.69
N SER A 368 -66.44 -7.38 -10.92
CA SER A 368 -67.76 -7.28 -10.26
C SER A 368 -68.79 -8.20 -10.91
N ILE A 369 -68.47 -8.80 -12.05
CA ILE A 369 -69.33 -9.75 -12.77
C ILE A 369 -68.67 -11.12 -12.67
N PHE A 370 -69.41 -12.10 -12.14
CA PHE A 370 -68.96 -13.48 -12.01
C PHE A 370 -70.02 -14.45 -12.56
N SER A 371 -69.61 -15.69 -12.82
CA SER A 371 -70.53 -16.74 -13.20
C SER A 371 -70.25 -18.06 -12.48
N CYS A 372 -71.27 -18.59 -11.79
CA CYS A 372 -71.24 -19.94 -11.22
C CYS A 372 -71.66 -21.00 -12.26
N THR A 373 -72.40 -20.57 -13.29
CA THR A 373 -73.10 -21.43 -14.25
C THR A 373 -72.27 -21.80 -15.49
N HIS A 374 -71.03 -21.30 -15.57
CA HIS A 374 -70.14 -21.57 -16.70
C HIS A 374 -69.16 -22.73 -16.44
N CYS A 375 -69.11 -23.23 -15.21
CA CYS A 375 -68.26 -24.36 -14.83
C CYS A 375 -68.95 -25.69 -15.18
N HIS A 376 -68.17 -26.69 -15.61
CA HIS A 376 -68.72 -27.98 -16.03
C HIS A 376 -69.33 -28.79 -14.87
N GLU A 377 -68.89 -28.57 -13.63
CA GLU A 377 -69.43 -29.21 -12.43
C GLU A 377 -70.83 -28.68 -12.05
N HIS A 378 -71.17 -27.47 -12.48
CA HIS A 378 -72.48 -26.85 -12.22
C HIS A 378 -73.33 -26.88 -13.50
N SER A 379 -73.78 -28.06 -13.90
CA SER A 379 -74.66 -28.19 -15.07
C SER A 379 -76.11 -27.87 -14.71
N ARG A 380 -76.84 -27.24 -15.65
CA ARG A 380 -78.24 -26.84 -15.42
C ARG A 380 -79.17 -28.02 -15.11
N SER A 381 -78.88 -29.19 -15.67
CA SER A 381 -79.70 -30.38 -15.47
C SER A 381 -79.47 -30.97 -14.09
N GLU A 382 -78.21 -31.21 -13.73
CA GLU A 382 -77.85 -31.84 -12.44
C GLU A 382 -78.26 -30.95 -11.27
N MET A 383 -77.94 -29.66 -11.35
CA MET A 383 -78.35 -28.72 -10.31
C MET A 383 -79.87 -28.56 -10.24
N GLY A 384 -80.58 -28.68 -11.37
CA GLY A 384 -82.04 -28.65 -11.37
C GLY A 384 -82.66 -29.86 -10.67
N ASP A 385 -82.05 -31.04 -10.84
CA ASP A 385 -82.48 -32.27 -10.17
C ASP A 385 -82.21 -32.19 -8.65
N ASP A 386 -81.02 -31.72 -8.25
CA ASP A 386 -80.64 -31.55 -6.85
C ASP A 386 -81.47 -30.48 -6.13
N HIS A 387 -81.91 -29.44 -6.84
CA HIS A 387 -82.75 -28.36 -6.29
C HIS A 387 -84.25 -28.54 -6.57
N SER A 388 -84.69 -29.74 -6.96
CA SER A 388 -86.09 -30.00 -7.34
C SER A 388 -87.12 -29.72 -6.24
N GLU A 389 -86.69 -29.75 -4.97
CA GLU A 389 -87.52 -29.45 -3.79
C GLU A 389 -87.41 -27.99 -3.32
N VAL A 390 -86.51 -27.19 -3.91
CA VAL A 390 -86.27 -25.79 -3.53
C VAL A 390 -87.27 -24.88 -4.23
N ASN A 391 -88.28 -24.43 -3.48
CA ASN A 391 -89.30 -23.53 -4.01
C ASN A 391 -88.69 -22.18 -4.42
N GLY A 392 -88.82 -21.84 -5.70
CA GLY A 392 -88.27 -20.60 -6.25
C GLY A 392 -86.83 -20.70 -6.76
N TYR A 393 -86.31 -21.91 -7.00
CA TYR A 393 -85.01 -22.12 -7.65
C TYR A 393 -84.90 -21.38 -8.99
N VAL A 394 -83.78 -20.65 -9.18
CA VAL A 394 -83.46 -19.92 -10.41
C VAL A 394 -82.05 -20.26 -10.85
N TRP A 395 -81.89 -20.67 -12.12
CA TRP A 395 -80.60 -20.90 -12.75
C TRP A 395 -79.92 -19.58 -13.14
N ASP A 396 -79.36 -18.90 -12.15
CA ASP A 396 -78.68 -17.62 -12.28
C ASP A 396 -77.53 -17.51 -11.27
N SER A 397 -76.38 -16.99 -11.69
CA SER A 397 -75.16 -16.94 -10.86
C SER A 397 -75.33 -16.10 -9.59
N MET A 398 -76.11 -15.00 -9.63
CA MET A 398 -76.37 -14.21 -8.42
C MET A 398 -77.32 -14.94 -7.48
N ALA A 399 -78.32 -15.66 -8.00
CA ALA A 399 -79.19 -16.49 -7.18
C ALA A 399 -78.40 -17.63 -6.50
N CYS A 400 -77.50 -18.29 -7.24
CA CYS A 400 -76.61 -19.31 -6.69
C CYS A 400 -75.75 -18.73 -5.54
N TYR A 401 -75.09 -17.59 -5.76
CA TYR A 401 -74.24 -16.97 -4.73
C TYR A 401 -75.03 -16.54 -3.47
N GLN A 402 -76.26 -16.06 -3.62
CA GLN A 402 -77.09 -15.68 -2.47
C GLN A 402 -77.48 -16.86 -1.59
N CYS A 403 -77.69 -18.04 -2.18
CA CYS A 403 -77.97 -19.27 -1.44
C CYS A 403 -76.70 -19.93 -0.90
N HIS A 404 -75.59 -19.86 -1.65
CA HIS A 404 -74.31 -20.49 -1.31
C HIS A 404 -73.16 -19.47 -1.20
N PRO A 405 -73.22 -18.52 -0.25
CA PRO A 405 -72.23 -17.44 -0.13
C PRO A 405 -70.84 -17.93 0.29
N ASP A 406 -70.75 -19.09 0.95
CA ASP A 406 -69.50 -19.72 1.40
C ASP A 406 -69.05 -20.88 0.51
N GLY A 407 -69.65 -21.03 -0.68
CA GLY A 407 -69.27 -22.05 -1.67
C GLY A 407 -69.46 -23.49 -1.18
N LYS A 408 -70.30 -23.69 -0.16
CA LYS A 408 -70.71 -24.99 0.36
C LYS A 408 -72.20 -25.19 0.10
N ASP A 409 -72.58 -26.47 0.17
CA ASP A 409 -73.93 -27.02 -0.02
C ASP A 409 -75.07 -26.11 0.43
#